data_AF-A0AAW7CQ08-F1
#
_entry.id   AF-A0AAW7CQ08-F1
#
_cell.length_a   1.000
_cell.length_b   1.000
_cell.length_c   1.000
_cell.angle_alpha   90.00
_cell.angle_beta   90.00
_cell.angle_gamma   90.00
#
_symmetry.space_group_name_H-M   'P 1'
#
loop_
_entity.id
_entity.type
_entity.pdbx_description
1 polymer ?
#
loop_
_entity_poly.entity_id
_entity_poly.type
_entity_poly.pdbx_seq_one_letter_code
_entity_poly.pdbx_strand_id
1 'polypeptide(L)'
;MHDVSATGLSIVIQAHKTFPAGIQITTFADDADPLDLPAVDIAQTGMDINGNLVTWSTPTPQTVTINVLAGSEEDENLAILLESNTARRGQRHAGDIITMVASYGDGSTTTARNGKITNGSRGSSVASAGRHKSKAYTFVFQDFDRTRAR
;
A
#
# COMPACT_ATOMS: atom_id res chain seq x y z
N MET A 1 -19.93 22.09 -11.64
CA MET A 1 -18.51 21.78 -11.86
C MET A 1 -18.08 20.87 -10.73
N HIS A 2 -17.57 19.67 -11.03
CA HIS A 2 -17.06 18.74 -10.02
C HIS A 2 -15.54 18.90 -9.98
N ASP A 3 -15.03 19.33 -8.83
CA ASP A 3 -13.60 19.33 -8.55
C ASP A 3 -13.16 17.89 -8.27
N VAL A 4 -12.20 17.40 -9.05
CA VAL A 4 -11.64 16.03 -8.96
C VAL A 4 -10.21 16.04 -8.42
N SER A 5 -9.77 17.16 -7.82
CA SER A 5 -8.43 17.27 -7.25
C SER A 5 -8.25 16.29 -6.08
N ALA A 6 -7.15 15.53 -6.12
CA ALA A 6 -6.75 14.62 -5.04
C ALA A 6 -5.90 15.33 -3.96
N THR A 7 -5.88 16.67 -3.96
CA THR A 7 -5.10 17.48 -3.03
C THR A 7 -5.59 17.24 -1.60
N GLY A 8 -4.68 16.95 -0.67
CA GLY A 8 -5.01 16.62 0.72
C GLY A 8 -5.00 15.12 1.06
N LEU A 9 -4.47 14.26 0.17
CA LEU A 9 -4.17 12.88 0.53
C LEU A 9 -3.15 12.84 1.68
N SER A 10 -3.44 12.05 2.71
CA SER A 10 -2.48 11.67 3.75
C SER A 10 -2.67 10.19 4.08
N ILE A 11 -1.57 9.48 4.28
CA ILE A 11 -1.61 8.06 4.60
C ILE A 11 -0.91 7.83 5.93
N VAL A 12 -1.49 7.00 6.79
CA VAL A 12 -0.84 6.51 8.00
C VAL A 12 -0.64 5.01 7.88
N ILE A 13 0.61 4.55 8.02
CA ILE A 13 0.99 3.13 8.04
C ILE A 13 1.37 2.74 9.46
N GLN A 14 0.53 1.94 10.12
CA GLN A 14 0.81 1.42 11.45
C GLN A 14 1.30 -0.02 11.36
N ALA A 15 2.47 -0.29 11.95
CA ALA A 15 3.05 -1.62 12.07
C ALA A 15 3.14 -1.99 13.55
N HIS A 16 2.39 -3.00 14.01
CA HIS A 16 2.16 -3.19 15.46
C HIS A 16 3.42 -3.42 16.32
N LYS A 17 4.56 -3.84 15.75
CA LYS A 17 5.84 -3.97 16.45
C LYS A 17 6.84 -2.89 16.04
N THR A 18 7.09 -2.72 14.75
CA THR A 18 8.17 -1.83 14.29
C THR A 18 7.79 -0.35 14.42
N PHE A 19 6.55 0.01 14.09
CA PHE A 19 6.06 1.39 14.13
C PHE A 19 4.65 1.45 14.74
N PRO A 20 4.50 1.22 16.07
CA PRO A 20 3.19 1.16 16.72
C PRO A 20 2.48 2.52 16.75
N ALA A 21 3.24 3.62 16.72
CA ALA A 21 2.71 4.98 16.59
C ALA A 21 2.30 5.34 15.14
N GLY A 22 2.71 4.53 14.17
CA GLY A 22 2.49 4.75 12.74
C GLY A 22 3.55 5.63 12.07
N ILE A 23 3.65 5.48 10.76
CA ILE A 23 4.43 6.33 9.85
C ILE A 23 3.42 7.19 9.11
N GLN A 24 3.55 8.51 9.22
CA GLN A 24 2.73 9.45 8.48
C GLN A 24 3.39 9.73 7.13
N ILE A 25 2.61 9.61 6.05
CA ILE A 25 3.04 9.84 4.68
C ILE A 25 2.22 10.99 4.12
N THR A 26 2.91 12.12 3.93
CA THR A 26 2.36 13.35 3.36
C THR A 26 3.13 13.81 2.13
N THR A 27 4.37 13.33 1.97
CA THR A 27 5.22 13.65 0.83
C THR A 27 5.21 12.49 -0.17
N PHE A 28 4.48 12.67 -1.27
CA PHE A 28 4.37 11.67 -2.32
C PHE A 28 5.26 12.01 -3.52
N ALA A 29 5.59 10.98 -4.29
CA ALA A 29 6.25 11.13 -5.57
C ALA A 29 5.41 11.98 -6.55
N ASP A 30 6.04 12.90 -7.29
CA ASP A 30 5.42 13.69 -8.36
C ASP A 30 5.59 13.05 -9.75
N ASP A 31 6.50 12.07 -9.86
CA ASP A 31 6.88 11.38 -11.10
C ASP A 31 6.26 9.97 -11.25
N ALA A 32 5.43 9.54 -10.29
CA ALA A 32 4.69 8.28 -10.28
C ALA A 32 3.36 8.44 -9.52
N ASP A 33 2.41 7.52 -9.73
CA ASP A 33 1.13 7.55 -9.02
C ASP A 33 1.34 7.41 -7.50
N PRO A 34 0.94 8.40 -6.67
CA PRO A 34 1.21 8.41 -5.22
C PRO A 34 0.69 7.18 -4.46
N LEU A 35 -0.48 6.71 -4.86
CA LEU A 35 -1.19 5.57 -4.29
C LEU A 35 -1.84 4.81 -5.44
N ASP A 36 -1.44 3.55 -5.61
CA ASP A 36 -2.05 2.65 -6.58
C ASP A 36 -2.82 1.53 -5.85
N LEU A 37 -4.10 1.42 -6.21
CA LEU A 37 -5.07 0.44 -5.71
C LEU A 37 -5.66 -0.29 -6.93
N PRO A 38 -4.97 -1.32 -7.46
CA PRO A 38 -5.46 -2.07 -8.62
C PRO A 38 -6.83 -2.71 -8.35
N ALA A 39 -7.61 -2.88 -9.41
CA ALA A 39 -8.88 -3.60 -9.35
C ALA A 39 -8.65 -5.06 -8.94
N VAL A 40 -9.53 -5.59 -8.09
CA VAL A 40 -9.44 -6.95 -7.58
C VAL A 40 -10.66 -7.76 -8.02
N ASP A 41 -10.41 -8.92 -8.62
CA ASP A 41 -11.44 -9.90 -8.92
C ASP A 41 -11.91 -10.56 -7.61
N ILE A 42 -13.16 -10.27 -7.23
CA ILE A 42 -13.77 -10.72 -5.97
C ILE A 42 -14.42 -12.10 -6.06
N ALA A 43 -14.57 -12.64 -7.27
CA ALA A 43 -15.15 -13.94 -7.54
C ALA A 43 -14.46 -14.58 -8.74
N GLN A 44 -14.25 -15.89 -8.67
CA GLN A 44 -13.81 -16.66 -9.83
C GLN A 44 -15.03 -17.27 -10.52
N THR A 45 -14.97 -17.31 -11.85
CA THR A 45 -16.01 -17.86 -12.70
C THR A 45 -15.45 -19.01 -13.52
N GLY A 46 -16.14 -20.15 -13.51
CA GLY A 46 -15.86 -21.29 -14.37
C GLY A 46 -17.10 -21.68 -15.15
N MET A 47 -16.93 -22.45 -16.21
CA MET A 47 -18.03 -23.13 -16.89
C MET A 47 -18.01 -24.60 -16.48
N ASP A 48 -19.15 -25.16 -16.09
CA ASP A 48 -19.25 -26.60 -15.88
C ASP A 48 -19.24 -27.38 -17.21
N ILE A 49 -19.20 -28.71 -17.12
CA ILE A 49 -19.20 -29.59 -18.30
C ILE A 49 -20.46 -29.46 -19.17
N ASN A 50 -21.53 -28.87 -18.63
CA ASN A 50 -22.80 -28.65 -19.32
C ASN A 50 -22.93 -27.21 -19.85
N GLY A 51 -21.90 -26.36 -19.69
CA GLY A 51 -21.92 -24.97 -20.14
C GLY A 51 -22.67 -24.01 -19.20
N ASN A 52 -22.89 -24.36 -17.94
CA ASN A 52 -23.43 -23.44 -16.94
C ASN A 52 -22.33 -22.61 -16.30
N LEU A 53 -22.63 -21.34 -16.03
CA LEU A 53 -21.76 -20.48 -15.24
C LEU A 53 -21.76 -20.93 -13.77
N VAL A 54 -20.58 -21.24 -13.26
CA VAL A 54 -20.34 -21.55 -11.84
C VAL A 54 -19.47 -20.44 -11.27
N THR A 55 -19.96 -19.80 -10.22
CA THR A 55 -19.23 -18.73 -9.52
C THR A 55 -18.92 -19.16 -8.10
N TRP A 56 -17.70 -18.91 -7.62
CA TRP A 56 -17.37 -19.05 -6.20
C TRP A 56 -16.58 -17.85 -5.69
N SER A 57 -16.82 -17.51 -4.44
CA SER A 57 -16.08 -16.46 -3.75
C SER A 57 -14.71 -16.99 -3.34
N THR A 58 -13.66 -16.28 -3.72
CA THR A 58 -12.29 -16.54 -3.26
C THR A 58 -11.79 -15.31 -2.52
N PRO A 59 -11.23 -15.45 -1.30
CA PRO A 59 -10.59 -14.33 -0.63
C PRO A 59 -9.38 -13.87 -1.45
N THR A 60 -9.54 -12.76 -2.18
CA THR A 60 -8.45 -12.20 -2.99
C THR A 60 -7.78 -11.08 -2.19
N PRO A 61 -6.52 -11.25 -1.77
CA PRO A 61 -5.80 -10.22 -1.07
C PRO A 61 -5.60 -9.00 -1.99
N GLN A 62 -5.77 -7.78 -1.46
CA GLN A 62 -5.61 -6.58 -2.28
C GLN A 62 -4.21 -6.00 -2.10
N THR A 63 -3.61 -5.64 -3.22
CA THR A 63 -2.28 -5.03 -3.27
C THR A 63 -2.41 -3.52 -3.22
N VAL A 64 -1.55 -2.87 -2.46
CA VAL A 64 -1.43 -1.41 -2.37
C VAL A 64 0.00 -1.03 -2.61
N THR A 65 0.25 -0.09 -3.52
CA THR A 65 1.59 0.46 -3.74
C THR A 65 1.61 1.93 -3.35
N ILE A 66 2.59 2.30 -2.53
CA ILE A 66 2.84 3.68 -2.11
C ILE A 66 4.17 4.13 -2.70
N ASN A 67 4.15 5.26 -3.40
CA ASN A 67 5.35 5.86 -3.99
C ASN A 67 5.75 7.12 -3.22
N VAL A 68 6.96 7.11 -2.66
CA VAL A 68 7.53 8.20 -1.87
C VAL A 68 8.77 8.78 -2.54
N LEU A 69 9.07 10.04 -2.23
CA LEU A 69 10.27 10.71 -2.71
C LEU A 69 11.51 10.03 -2.12
N ALA A 70 12.48 9.70 -2.96
CA ALA A 70 13.70 9.06 -2.50
C ALA A 70 14.50 9.96 -1.54
N GLY A 71 14.91 9.41 -0.39
CA GLY A 71 15.64 10.12 0.65
C GLY A 71 14.78 11.01 1.54
N SER A 72 13.45 10.94 1.45
CA SER A 72 12.57 11.57 2.43
C SER A 72 12.50 10.75 3.72
N GLU A 73 12.02 11.36 4.81
CA GLU A 73 11.84 10.66 6.08
C GLU A 73 10.86 9.48 5.94
N GLU A 74 9.82 9.62 5.11
CA GLU A 74 8.89 8.55 4.78
C GLU A 74 9.58 7.36 4.10
N ASP A 75 10.50 7.63 3.16
CA ASP A 75 11.30 6.60 2.51
C ASP A 75 12.19 5.85 3.52
N GLU A 76 12.89 6.56 4.39
CA GLU A 76 13.75 5.94 5.41
C GLU A 76 12.94 5.06 6.37
N ASN A 77 11.81 5.55 6.85
CA ASN A 77 10.93 4.79 7.74
C ASN A 77 10.34 3.55 7.06
N LEU A 78 9.91 3.65 5.80
CA LEU A 78 9.40 2.52 5.03
C LEU A 78 10.50 1.51 4.69
N ALA A 79 11.73 1.96 4.45
CA ALA A 79 12.89 1.10 4.28
C ALA A 79 13.19 0.31 5.56
N ILE A 80 13.14 0.95 6.73
CA ILE A 80 13.30 0.30 8.04
C ILE A 80 12.20 -0.74 8.26
N LEU A 81 10.94 -0.39 7.97
CA LEU A 81 9.81 -1.31 8.08
C LEU A 81 9.98 -2.54 7.17
N LEU A 82 10.42 -2.34 5.93
CA LEU A 82 10.71 -3.42 4.99
C LEU A 82 11.82 -4.31 5.52
N GLU A 83 12.91 -3.72 6.00
CA GLU A 83 14.07 -4.44 6.53
C GLU A 83 13.70 -5.26 7.76
N SER A 84 12.96 -4.69 8.72
CA SER A 84 12.54 -5.38 9.93
C SER A 84 11.63 -6.59 9.63
N ASN A 85 10.83 -6.52 8.57
CA ASN A 85 9.94 -7.59 8.14
C ASN A 85 10.58 -8.58 7.15
N THR A 86 11.81 -8.33 6.72
CA THR A 86 12.54 -9.24 5.85
C THR A 86 13.13 -10.38 6.67
N ALA A 87 12.78 -11.63 6.33
CA ALA A 87 13.44 -12.79 6.92
C ALA A 87 14.89 -12.88 6.41
N ARG A 88 15.86 -12.84 7.34
CA ARG A 88 17.29 -13.00 7.06
C ARG A 88 17.83 -14.22 7.78
N ARG A 89 18.83 -14.89 7.21
CA ARG A 89 19.47 -16.04 7.86
C ARG A 89 20.04 -15.61 9.21
N GLY A 90 19.57 -16.23 10.30
CA GLY A 90 20.02 -15.92 11.66
C GLY A 90 19.32 -14.74 12.34
N GLN A 91 18.36 -14.07 11.68
CA GLN A 91 17.55 -13.00 12.28
C GLN A 91 16.06 -13.31 12.13
N ARG A 92 15.31 -13.17 13.23
CA ARG A 92 13.86 -13.29 13.22
C ARG A 92 13.26 -11.99 12.67
N HIS A 93 12.47 -12.09 11.62
CA HIS A 93 11.68 -10.96 11.13
C HIS A 93 10.68 -10.50 12.21
N ALA A 94 10.39 -9.20 12.25
CA ALA A 94 9.47 -8.60 13.22
C ALA A 94 8.09 -9.27 13.17
N GLY A 95 7.61 -9.59 11.97
CA GLY A 95 6.32 -10.22 11.76
C GLY A 95 5.21 -9.24 12.10
N ASP A 96 5.27 -8.05 11.51
CA ASP A 96 4.28 -7.00 11.62
C ASP A 96 2.99 -7.37 10.87
N ILE A 97 1.87 -7.21 11.57
CA ILE A 97 0.54 -6.95 11.02
C ILE A 97 0.43 -5.44 10.83
N ILE A 98 0.09 -5.05 9.60
CA ILE A 98 0.05 -3.66 9.14
C ILE A 98 -1.39 -3.20 8.99
N THR A 99 -1.66 -1.98 9.45
CA THR A 99 -2.90 -1.25 9.18
C THR A 99 -2.55 0.02 8.41
N MET A 100 -3.29 0.29 7.33
CA MET A 100 -3.18 1.53 6.58
C MET A 100 -4.47 2.33 6.71
N VAL A 101 -4.36 3.64 6.90
CA VAL A 101 -5.47 4.58 6.79
C VAL A 101 -5.10 5.65 5.78
N ALA A 102 -5.78 5.68 4.65
CA ALA A 102 -5.70 6.75 3.66
C ALA A 102 -6.85 7.74 3.89
N SER A 103 -6.52 9.00 4.13
CA SER A 103 -7.48 10.10 4.28
C SER A 103 -7.37 11.01 3.06
N TYR A 104 -8.50 11.23 2.39
CA TYR A 104 -8.56 12.01 1.15
C TYR A 104 -9.03 13.44 1.45
N GLY A 105 -8.72 14.38 0.55
CA GLY A 105 -9.09 15.79 0.69
C GLY A 105 -10.61 16.04 0.76
N ASP A 106 -11.42 15.10 0.26
CA ASP A 106 -12.89 15.13 0.37
C ASP A 106 -13.40 14.73 1.76
N GLY A 107 -12.52 14.37 2.69
CA GLY A 107 -12.85 13.89 4.04
C GLY A 107 -13.23 12.41 4.10
N SER A 108 -13.23 11.70 2.97
CA SER A 108 -13.41 10.25 2.95
C SER A 108 -12.15 9.54 3.45
N THR A 109 -12.32 8.33 3.99
CA THR A 109 -11.21 7.51 4.47
C THR A 109 -11.30 6.09 3.93
N THR A 110 -10.15 5.50 3.63
CA THR A 110 -10.01 4.08 3.32
C THR A 110 -9.09 3.44 4.35
N THR A 111 -9.60 2.42 5.05
CA THR A 111 -8.82 1.66 6.04
C THR A 111 -8.56 0.27 5.48
N ALA A 112 -7.29 -0.12 5.40
CA ALA A 112 -6.88 -1.48 5.06
C ALA A 112 -6.25 -2.15 6.29
N ARG A 113 -6.67 -3.39 6.61
CA ARG A 113 -6.22 -4.11 7.83
C ARG A 113 -5.65 -5.47 7.50
N ASN A 114 -5.00 -6.06 8.50
CA ASN A 114 -4.38 -7.37 8.43
C ASN A 114 -3.39 -7.48 7.27
N GLY A 115 -2.61 -6.42 7.10
CA GLY A 115 -1.68 -6.29 5.98
C GLY A 115 -0.26 -6.75 6.29
N LYS A 116 0.51 -6.90 5.22
CA LYS A 116 1.94 -7.17 5.25
C LYS A 116 2.66 -6.43 4.13
N ILE A 117 3.86 -5.94 4.42
CA ILE A 117 4.75 -5.40 3.41
C ILE A 117 5.39 -6.56 2.64
N THR A 118 5.26 -6.55 1.31
CA THR A 118 5.69 -7.66 0.44
C THR A 118 6.87 -7.28 -0.44
N ASN A 119 6.97 -6.01 -0.82
CA ASN A 119 8.04 -5.51 -1.67
C ASN A 119 8.42 -4.07 -1.31
N GLY A 120 9.63 -3.66 -1.67
CA GLY A 120 10.05 -2.28 -1.55
C GLY A 120 11.45 -2.05 -2.10
N SER A 121 11.75 -0.78 -2.38
CA SER A 121 13.01 -0.39 -3.02
C SER A 121 14.15 -0.28 -2.01
N ARG A 122 15.06 -1.27 -1.99
CA ARG A 122 16.20 -1.31 -1.04
C ARG A 122 17.39 -0.42 -1.42
N GLY A 123 17.36 0.19 -2.59
CA GLY A 123 18.45 1.03 -3.11
C GLY A 123 17.93 2.19 -3.92
N SER A 124 18.70 3.26 -3.99
CA SER A 124 18.37 4.44 -4.77
C SER A 124 18.74 4.23 -6.24
N SER A 125 17.75 4.21 -7.12
CA SER A 125 17.99 4.23 -8.57
C SER A 125 18.03 5.69 -9.05
N VAL A 126 18.87 5.98 -10.04
CA VAL A 126 18.95 7.33 -10.65
C VAL A 126 18.02 7.36 -11.86
N ALA A 127 17.09 8.32 -11.90
CA ALA A 127 16.24 8.57 -13.07
C ALA A 127 17.02 9.35 -14.14
N SER A 128 16.64 9.17 -15.42
CA SER A 128 17.36 9.72 -16.58
C SER A 128 17.52 11.25 -16.59
N ALA A 129 16.76 11.98 -15.77
CA ALA A 129 16.85 13.44 -15.61
C ALA A 129 17.88 13.88 -14.55
N GLY A 130 18.67 12.96 -13.98
CA GLY A 130 19.65 13.27 -12.92
C GLY A 130 19.03 13.40 -11.52
N ARG A 131 17.75 13.04 -11.34
CA ARG A 131 17.05 12.99 -10.05
C ARG A 131 17.05 11.55 -9.52
N HIS A 132 16.99 11.35 -8.20
CA HIS A 132 16.71 10.03 -7.66
C HIS A 132 15.29 9.61 -8.06
N LYS A 133 15.14 8.37 -8.53
CA LYS A 133 13.83 7.80 -8.86
C LYS A 133 13.05 7.59 -7.56
N SER A 134 11.77 7.95 -7.58
CA SER A 134 10.86 7.63 -6.48
C SER A 134 10.85 6.15 -6.14
N LYS A 135 10.60 5.85 -4.87
CA LYS A 135 10.66 4.50 -4.34
C LYS A 135 9.27 3.97 -4.06
N ALA A 136 9.00 2.79 -4.63
CA ALA A 136 7.76 2.07 -4.44
C ALA A 136 7.88 1.10 -3.26
N TYR A 137 6.87 1.10 -2.40
CA TYR A 137 6.67 0.12 -1.33
C TYR A 137 5.31 -0.55 -1.52
N THR A 138 5.30 -1.88 -1.58
CA THR A 138 4.10 -2.66 -1.86
C THR A 138 3.65 -3.42 -0.62
N PHE A 139 2.37 -3.31 -0.35
CA PHE A 139 1.66 -3.95 0.74
C PHE A 139 0.56 -4.83 0.18
N VAL A 140 0.20 -5.85 0.95
CA VAL A 140 -0.94 -6.69 0.68
C VAL A 140 -1.81 -6.74 1.93
N PHE A 141 -3.11 -6.49 1.78
CA PHE A 141 -4.08 -6.44 2.88
C PHE A 141 -5.24 -7.40 2.64
N GLN A 142 -5.78 -7.91 3.74
CA GLN A 142 -6.92 -8.81 3.72
C GLN A 142 -8.25 -8.07 3.69
N ASP A 143 -8.37 -7.00 4.48
CA ASP A 143 -9.65 -6.32 4.71
C ASP A 143 -9.57 -4.85 4.30
N PHE A 144 -10.62 -4.35 3.63
CA PHE A 144 -10.74 -2.96 3.21
C PHE A 144 -12.10 -2.39 3.57
N ASP A 145 -12.09 -1.25 4.26
CA ASP A 145 -13.29 -0.48 4.59
C ASP A 145 -13.16 0.92 4.02
N ARG A 146 -14.22 1.43 3.37
CA ARG A 146 -14.30 2.82 2.93
C ARG A 146 -15.39 3.56 3.69
N THR A 147 -15.03 4.68 4.29
CA THR A 147 -15.98 5.59 4.95
C THR A 147 -16.15 6.84 4.09
N ARG A 148 -17.40 7.27 3.89
CA ARG A 148 -17.72 8.52 3.19
C ARG A 148 -17.60 9.70 4.15
N ALA A 149 -17.22 10.86 3.64
CA ALA A 149 -17.38 12.11 4.36
C ALA A 149 -18.87 12.32 4.72
N ARG A 150 -19.13 12.80 5.94
CA ARG A 150 -20.47 13.15 6.40
C ARG A 150 -20.90 14.51 5.88
#